data_AF-A0A958HZ94-F1
#
_entry.id   AF-A0A958HZ94-F1
#
_cell.length_a   1.000
_cell.length_b   1.000
_cell.length_c   1.000
_cell.angle_alpha   90.00
_cell.angle_beta   90.00
_cell.angle_gamma   90.00
#
_symmetry.space_group_name_H-M   'P 1'
#
loop_
_entity.id
_entity.type
_entity.pdbx_description
1 polymer ?
#
loop_
_entity_poly.entity_id
_entity_poly.type
_entity_poly.pdbx_seq_one_letter_code
_entity_poly.pdbx_strand_id
1 'polypeptide(L)'
;FFRSLGVSIHPRNSEYGFPRVYVDCNFRAPLHFEDELEVHVYVTEKREKKLTYRFEIFKMSAQGQSADQPLEAVATGAFAVVCVHWDPQTKSMKARPIPAEIAEKISVISK
;
A
#
# COMPACT_ATOMS: atom_id res chain seq x y z
N PHE A 1 1.91 -3.73 -4.27
CA PHE A 1 3.17 -3.48 -3.54
C PHE A 1 3.99 -4.75 -3.40
N PHE A 2 4.11 -5.46 -2.26
CA PHE A 2 5.15 -6.52 -2.04
C PHE A 2 5.41 -7.53 -3.17
N ARG A 3 4.40 -7.97 -3.94
CA ARG A 3 4.63 -8.82 -5.12
C ARG A 3 5.55 -8.18 -6.17
N SER A 4 5.47 -6.86 -6.35
CA SER A 4 6.38 -6.09 -7.21
C SER A 4 7.82 -6.05 -6.68
N LEU A 5 8.04 -6.39 -5.41
CA LEU A 5 9.37 -6.57 -4.81
C LEU A 5 9.87 -8.03 -4.90
N GLY A 6 9.11 -8.90 -5.54
CA GLY A 6 9.37 -10.35 -5.61
C GLY A 6 9.03 -11.11 -4.33
N VAL A 7 8.19 -10.54 -3.46
CA VAL A 7 7.82 -11.15 -2.16
C VAL A 7 6.35 -11.55 -2.16
N SER A 8 6.06 -12.77 -1.69
CA SER A 8 4.69 -13.20 -1.38
C SER A 8 4.23 -12.56 -0.08
N ILE A 9 3.09 -11.85 -0.11
CA ILE A 9 2.56 -11.08 1.04
C ILE A 9 2.16 -11.98 2.20
N HIS A 10 1.69 -13.19 1.89
CA HIS A 10 1.14 -14.09 2.89
C HIS A 10 1.07 -15.51 2.34
N PRO A 11 2.19 -16.23 2.23
CA PRO A 11 2.13 -17.67 2.01
C PRO A 11 1.25 -18.33 3.09
N ARG A 12 0.59 -19.45 2.76
CA ARG A 12 -0.38 -20.11 3.66
C ARG A 12 0.23 -20.48 5.03
N ASN A 13 1.55 -20.64 5.09
CA ASN A 13 2.33 -20.92 6.29
C ASN A 13 3.27 -19.75 6.69
N SER A 14 2.91 -18.51 6.36
CA SER A 14 3.74 -17.37 6.74
C SER A 14 3.81 -17.21 8.25
N GLU A 15 5.02 -17.08 8.79
CA GLU A 15 5.24 -16.79 10.21
C GLU A 15 4.85 -15.36 10.59
N TYR A 16 4.48 -14.53 9.62
CA TYR A 16 4.10 -13.15 9.86
C TYR A 16 3.02 -12.65 8.90
N GLY A 17 2.34 -11.60 9.31
CA GLY A 17 1.33 -10.92 8.50
C GLY A 17 1.49 -9.41 8.56
N PHE A 18 0.85 -8.73 7.62
CA PHE A 18 0.79 -7.26 7.54
C PHE A 18 -0.67 -6.78 7.60
N PRO A 19 -1.38 -6.95 8.74
CA PRO A 19 -2.70 -6.38 8.92
C PRO A 19 -2.68 -4.87 8.69
N ARG A 20 -3.76 -4.36 8.10
CA ARG A 20 -4.00 -2.93 7.95
C ARG A 20 -4.60 -2.43 9.26
N VAL A 21 -3.93 -1.49 9.91
CA VAL A 21 -4.34 -0.95 11.22
C VAL A 21 -4.90 0.47 11.12
N TYR A 22 -4.78 1.09 9.96
CA TYR A 22 -5.27 2.44 9.68
C TYR A 22 -5.50 2.60 8.18
N VAL A 23 -6.54 3.34 7.80
CA VAL A 23 -6.80 3.80 6.44
C VAL A 23 -7.59 5.10 6.46
N ASP A 24 -7.29 6.01 5.54
CA ASP A 24 -8.10 7.17 5.19
C ASP A 24 -8.14 7.36 3.67
N CYS A 25 -9.17 8.06 3.19
CA CYS A 25 -9.30 8.45 1.79
C CYS A 25 -10.11 9.74 1.70
N ASN A 26 -9.55 10.74 1.02
CA ASN A 26 -10.20 12.00 0.70
C ASN A 26 -10.58 11.99 -0.78
N PHE A 27 -11.87 12.05 -1.06
CA PHE A 27 -12.44 12.08 -2.42
C PHE A 27 -12.58 13.52 -2.90
N ARG A 28 -12.14 13.80 -4.12
CA ARG A 28 -12.11 15.14 -4.72
C ARG A 28 -13.05 15.29 -5.92
N ALA A 29 -13.28 14.21 -6.66
CA ALA A 29 -14.16 14.18 -7.82
C ALA A 29 -14.89 12.82 -7.93
N PRO A 30 -16.10 12.79 -8.51
CA PRO A 30 -16.83 11.55 -8.74
C PRO A 30 -16.20 10.74 -9.89
N LEU A 31 -16.26 9.41 -9.75
CA LEU A 31 -16.04 8.46 -10.85
C LEU A 31 -17.39 7.89 -11.30
N HIS A 32 -17.48 7.53 -12.57
CA HIS A 32 -18.66 6.91 -13.17
C HIS A 32 -18.38 5.43 -13.48
N PHE A 33 -19.42 4.70 -13.85
CA PHE A 33 -19.25 3.34 -14.35
C PHE A 33 -18.36 3.33 -15.58
N GLU A 34 -17.54 2.29 -15.70
CA GLU A 34 -16.59 2.08 -16.81
C GLU A 34 -15.42 3.07 -16.86
N ASP A 35 -15.31 4.00 -15.91
CA ASP A 35 -14.07 4.77 -15.74
C ASP A 35 -12.92 3.84 -15.36
N GLU A 36 -11.85 3.86 -16.14
CA GLU A 36 -10.58 3.27 -15.76
C GLU A 36 -9.82 4.20 -14.81
N LEU A 37 -9.10 3.61 -13.87
CA LEU A 37 -8.36 4.34 -12.85
C LEU A 37 -6.97 3.76 -12.66
N GLU A 38 -6.04 4.65 -12.36
CA GLU A 38 -4.67 4.32 -12.01
C GLU A 38 -4.43 4.66 -10.54
N VAL A 39 -3.86 3.72 -9.78
CA VAL A 39 -3.57 3.91 -8.35
C VAL A 39 -2.08 3.86 -8.11
N HIS A 40 -1.50 5.00 -7.76
CA HIS A 40 -0.11 5.06 -7.34
C HIS A 40 -0.03 4.83 -5.83
N VAL A 41 0.89 3.97 -5.40
CA VAL A 41 1.08 3.65 -3.98
C VAL A 41 2.54 3.86 -3.62
N TYR A 42 2.78 4.68 -2.60
CA TYR A 42 4.11 5.06 -2.14
C TYR A 42 4.29 4.68 -0.67
N VAL A 43 5.47 4.21 -0.31
CA VAL A 43 5.86 4.09 1.10
C VAL A 43 6.38 5.46 1.55
N THR A 44 5.73 6.06 2.54
CA THR A 44 6.10 7.36 3.09
C THR A 44 6.82 7.28 4.43
N GLU A 45 6.74 6.13 5.10
CA GLU A 45 7.46 5.87 6.34
C GLU A 45 7.76 4.38 6.49
N LYS A 46 9.00 4.05 6.87
CA LYS A 46 9.42 2.70 7.26
C LYS A 46 10.00 2.75 8.68
N ARG A 47 9.28 2.16 9.63
CA ARG A 47 9.75 1.91 11.00
C ARG A 47 10.05 0.43 11.19
N GLU A 48 10.65 0.06 12.32
CA GLU A 48 11.02 -1.33 12.65
C GLU A 48 9.89 -2.34 12.41
N LYS A 49 8.65 -2.00 12.79
CA LYS A 49 7.49 -2.90 12.73
C LYS A 49 6.33 -2.39 11.87
N LYS A 50 6.43 -1.17 11.34
CA LYS A 50 5.30 -0.46 10.71
C LYS A 50 5.72 0.15 9.37
N LEU A 51 4.85 0.03 8.38
CA LEU A 51 4.94 0.78 7.12
C LEU A 51 3.75 1.71 7.02
N THR A 52 4.00 2.97 6.67
CA THR A 52 2.96 3.93 6.31
C THR A 52 3.04 4.18 4.82
N TYR A 53 1.88 4.13 4.16
CA TYR A 53 1.73 4.33 2.73
C TYR A 53 0.87 5.55 2.47
N ARG A 54 1.11 6.21 1.34
CA ARG A 54 0.14 7.09 0.70
C ARG A 54 -0.27 6.50 -0.64
N PHE A 55 -1.49 6.80 -1.05
CA PHE A 55 -1.96 6.47 -2.38
C PHE A 55 -2.65 7.66 -3.02
N GLU A 56 -2.55 7.70 -4.35
CA GLU A 56 -3.20 8.67 -5.21
C GLU A 56 -3.98 7.88 -6.26
N ILE A 57 -5.24 8.26 -6.46
CA ILE A 57 -6.12 7.66 -7.45
C ILE A 57 -6.32 8.69 -8.54
N PHE A 58 -6.04 8.25 -9.76
CA PHE A 58 -6.13 9.04 -10.97
C PHE A 58 -7.22 8.49 -11.87
N LYS A 59 -8.04 9.36 -12.44
CA LYS A 59 -8.93 8.97 -13.53
C LYS A 59 -8.10 8.84 -14.80
N MET A 60 -8.15 7.68 -15.45
CA MET A 60 -7.50 7.51 -16.74
C MET A 60 -8.32 8.23 -17.81
N SER A 61 -7.62 8.83 -18.75
CA SER A 61 -8.26 9.48 -19.88
C SER A 61 -8.89 8.46 -20.82
N ALA A 62 -10.06 8.80 -21.38
CA ALA A 62 -10.62 8.05 -22.50
C ALA A 62 -9.64 8.07 -23.69
N GLN A 63 -9.63 7.01 -24.51
CA GLN A 63 -8.80 6.94 -25.71
C GLN A 63 -8.96 8.23 -26.55
N GLY A 64 -7.88 9.01 -26.67
CA GLY A 64 -7.85 10.26 -27.43
C GLY A 64 -7.29 11.48 -26.69
N GLN A 65 -7.00 11.42 -25.39
CA GLN A 65 -6.22 12.47 -24.74
C GLN A 65 -4.72 12.28 -25.04
N SER A 66 -4.04 13.37 -25.42
CA SER A 66 -2.59 13.35 -25.64
C SER A 66 -1.87 12.90 -24.37
N ALA A 67 -0.80 12.11 -24.55
CA ALA A 67 0.08 11.62 -23.48
C ALA A 67 0.66 12.74 -22.59
N ASP A 68 0.64 13.99 -23.06
CA ASP A 68 1.14 15.16 -22.34
C ASP A 68 0.12 15.79 -21.36
N GLN A 69 -1.12 15.29 -21.29
CA GLN A 69 -2.07 15.78 -20.30
C GLN A 69 -1.86 15.08 -18.94
N PRO A 70 -1.71 15.85 -17.84
CA PRO A 70 -1.58 15.27 -16.51
C PRO A 70 -2.88 14.57 -16.10
N LEU A 71 -2.75 13.39 -15.51
CA LEU A 71 -3.90 12.63 -14.99
C LEU A 71 -4.63 13.41 -13.88
N GLU A 72 -5.96 13.36 -13.89
CA GLU A 72 -6.78 14.00 -12.87
C GLU A 72 -6.76 13.20 -11.56
N ALA A 73 -6.20 13.77 -10.49
CA ALA A 73 -6.20 13.16 -9.16
C ALA A 73 -7.59 13.26 -8.50
N VAL A 74 -8.35 12.18 -8.54
CA VAL A 74 -9.73 12.12 -8.04
C VAL A 74 -9.84 11.76 -6.56
N ALA A 75 -8.82 11.11 -5.99
CA ALA A 75 -8.75 10.82 -4.56
C ALA A 75 -7.31 10.66 -4.07
N THR A 76 -7.09 10.94 -2.79
CA THR A 76 -5.82 10.69 -2.12
C THR A 76 -6.07 10.13 -0.73
N GLY A 77 -5.22 9.21 -0.28
CA GLY A 77 -5.35 8.68 1.06
C GLY A 77 -4.04 8.12 1.60
N ALA A 78 -4.14 7.54 2.78
CA ALA A 78 -3.05 6.84 3.42
C ALA A 78 -3.55 5.54 4.06
N PHE A 79 -2.64 4.59 4.23
CA PHE A 79 -2.90 3.42 5.06
C PHE A 79 -1.62 3.00 5.77
N ALA A 80 -1.78 2.30 6.89
CA ALA A 80 -0.65 1.74 7.61
C ALA A 80 -0.83 0.25 7.88
N VAL A 81 0.29 -0.47 7.82
CA VAL A 81 0.36 -1.88 8.18
C VAL A 81 1.40 -2.09 9.27
N VAL A 82 1.19 -3.11 10.09
CA VAL A 82 2.14 -3.55 11.13
C VAL A 82 2.53 -4.98 10.85
N CYS A 83 3.82 -5.30 10.92
CA CYS A 83 4.31 -6.67 10.87
C CYS A 83 3.97 -7.37 12.18
N VAL A 84 3.18 -8.43 12.11
CA VAL A 84 2.74 -9.21 13.28
C VAL A 84 3.05 -10.69 13.10
N HIS A 85 3.15 -11.41 14.20
CA HIS A 85 3.14 -12.88 14.24
C HIS A 85 1.92 -13.36 15.01
N TRP A 86 1.28 -14.43 14.52
CA TRP A 86 0.25 -15.14 15.26
C TRP A 86 0.91 -16.18 16.16
N ASP A 87 0.78 -16.01 17.47
CA ASP A 87 1.24 -16.96 18.47
C ASP A 87 0.11 -17.98 18.75
N PRO A 88 0.22 -19.23 18.30
CA PRO A 88 -0.83 -20.23 18.46
C PRO A 88 -1.01 -20.70 19.90
N GLN A 89 0.02 -20.57 20.75
CA GLN A 89 -0.07 -20.97 22.16
C GLN A 89 -0.90 -19.98 22.96
N THR A 90 -0.64 -18.68 22.76
CA THR A 90 -1.37 -17.62 23.46
C THR A 90 -2.62 -17.14 22.71
N LYS A 91 -2.86 -17.66 21.49
CA LYS A 91 -3.94 -17.22 20.58
C LYS A 91 -3.97 -15.71 20.41
N SER A 92 -2.80 -15.10 20.26
CA SER A 92 -2.67 -13.64 20.19
C SER A 92 -1.82 -13.20 19.00
N MET A 93 -2.09 -11.99 18.49
CA MET A 93 -1.22 -11.32 17.52
C MET A 93 -0.25 -10.41 18.25
N LYS A 94 1.04 -10.55 17.95
CA LYS A 94 2.10 -9.69 18.51
C LYS A 94 2.89 -9.01 17.42
N ALA A 95 3.17 -7.72 17.59
CA ALA A 95 3.99 -6.96 16.65
C ALA A 95 5.45 -7.43 16.70
N ARG A 96 6.04 -7.65 15.53
CA ARG A 96 7.44 -8.07 15.35
C ARG A 96 8.16 -7.17 14.35
N PRO A 97 9.50 -7.16 14.33
CA PRO A 97 10.25 -6.50 13.28
C PRO A 97 9.86 -7.00 11.89
N ILE A 98 9.87 -6.09 10.91
CA ILE A 98 9.78 -6.43 9.50
C ILE A 98 11.04 -7.23 9.15
N PRO A 99 10.91 -8.42 8.53
CA PRO A 99 12.07 -9.23 8.14
C PRO A 99 13.04 -8.44 7.26
N ALA A 100 14.35 -8.63 7.48
CA ALA A 100 15.39 -7.85 6.80
C ALA A 100 15.30 -7.98 5.27
N GLU A 101 15.02 -9.18 4.77
CA GLU A 101 14.89 -9.46 3.34
C GLU A 101 13.73 -8.69 2.67
N ILE A 102 12.72 -8.31 3.44
CA ILE A 102 11.63 -7.43 3.00
C ILE A 102 12.02 -5.97 3.18
N ALA A 103 12.54 -5.62 4.36
CA ALA A 103 12.86 -4.25 4.73
C ALA A 103 13.90 -3.62 3.79
N GLU A 104 14.88 -4.38 3.34
CA GLU A 104 15.94 -3.95 2.40
C GLU A 104 15.40 -3.63 1.00
N LYS A 105 14.33 -4.30 0.57
CA LYS A 105 13.68 -4.06 -0.74
C LYS A 105 12.78 -2.83 -0.75
N ILE A 106 12.49 -2.24 0.41
CA ILE A 106 11.55 -1.13 0.55
C ILE A 106 12.32 0.18 0.60
N SER A 107 12.16 0.99 -0.44
CA SER A 107 12.50 2.42 -0.42
C SER A 107 11.34 3.25 0.16
N VAL A 108 11.69 4.37 0.78
CA VAL A 108 10.74 5.40 1.21
C VAL A 108 10.89 6.57 0.25
N ILE A 109 9.78 7.16 -0.20
CA ILE A 109 9.88 8.36 -1.03
C ILE A 109 10.56 9.49 -0.24
N SER A 110 11.52 10.18 -0.86
CA SER A 110 12.08 11.39 -0.27
C SER A 110 10.98 12.44 -0.16
N LYS A 111 10.99 13.18 0.95
CA LYS A 111 10.12 14.36 1.13
C LYS A 111 10.49 15.45 0.13
#